data_AF-A0AA95F7S7-F1
#
_entry.id   AF-A0AA95F7S7-F1
#
_cell.length_a   1.000
_cell.length_b   1.000
_cell.length_c   1.000
_cell.angle_alpha   90.00
_cell.angle_beta   90.00
_cell.angle_gamma   90.00
#
_symmetry.space_group_name_H-M   'P 1'
#
loop_
_entity.id
_entity.type
_entity.pdbx_description
1 polymer ?
#
loop_
_entity_poly.entity_id
_entity_poly.type
_entity_poly.pdbx_seq_one_letter_code
_entity_poly.pdbx_strand_id
1 'polypeptide(L)'
;MGKYDPLRDYLKRQKVDALELSFAEIELRLRAMLPKGASLPQWWTDEAEPTPREVQKGAWRAAGFDACLIPGKERVRFKRRR
;
A
#
# COMPACT_ATOMS: atom_id res chain seq x y z
N MET A 1 -12.04 -1.66 -12.45
CA MET A 1 -10.83 -2.21 -11.80
C MET A 1 -9.82 -1.11 -11.63
N GLY A 2 -9.47 -0.78 -10.39
CA GLY A 2 -8.43 0.19 -10.08
C GLY A 2 -7.04 -0.42 -10.24
N LYS A 3 -6.03 0.41 -10.58
CA LYS A 3 -4.62 0.00 -10.71
C LYS A 3 -4.11 -0.82 -9.51
N TYR A 4 -4.65 -0.58 -8.31
CA TYR A 4 -4.23 -1.19 -7.05
C TYR A 4 -5.15 -2.32 -6.55
N ASP A 5 -6.15 -2.72 -7.32
CA ASP A 5 -7.06 -3.82 -6.99
C ASP A 5 -6.32 -5.15 -6.71
N PRO A 6 -5.30 -5.56 -7.48
CA PRO A 6 -4.56 -6.79 -7.20
C PRO A 6 -3.87 -6.79 -5.83
N LEU A 7 -3.37 -5.62 -5.40
CA LEU A 7 -2.76 -5.44 -4.09
C LEU A 7 -3.82 -5.53 -2.99
N ARG A 8 -4.97 -4.86 -3.16
CA ARG A 8 -6.11 -4.98 -2.23
C ARG A 8 -6.51 -6.43 -2.04
N ASP A 9 -6.74 -7.16 -3.12
CA ASP A 9 -7.25 -8.53 -3.06
C ASP A 9 -6.22 -9.48 -2.45
N TYR A 10 -4.93 -9.20 -2.65
CA TYR A 10 -3.87 -9.90 -1.95
C TYR A 10 -3.89 -9.63 -0.44
N LEU A 11 -3.98 -8.36 -0.02
CA LEU A 11 -4.02 -7.98 1.39
C LEU A 11 -5.25 -8.55 2.10
N LYS A 12 -6.43 -8.53 1.45
CA LYS A 12 -7.67 -9.12 1.99
C LYS A 12 -7.54 -10.61 2.35
N ARG A 13 -6.72 -11.35 1.61
CA ARG A 13 -6.48 -12.79 1.86
C ARG A 13 -5.53 -13.04 3.05
N GLN A 14 -4.82 -12.02 3.52
CA GLN A 14 -3.87 -12.16 4.62
C GLN A 14 -4.59 -12.22 5.96
N LYS A 15 -4.31 -13.26 6.74
CA LYS A 15 -4.87 -13.47 8.09
C LYS A 15 -4.00 -12.87 9.21
N VAL A 16 -2.91 -12.18 8.87
CA VAL A 16 -1.98 -11.57 9.82
C VAL A 16 -2.39 -10.15 10.18
N ASP A 17 -2.05 -9.71 11.40
CA ASP A 17 -2.25 -8.32 11.86
C ASP A 17 -1.30 -7.33 11.17
N ALA A 18 -0.13 -7.78 10.72
CA ALA A 18 0.80 -6.97 9.95
C ALA A 18 1.57 -7.81 8.93
N LEU A 19 1.84 -7.22 7.77
CA LEU A 19 2.64 -7.80 6.68
C LEU A 19 3.60 -6.74 6.15
N GLU A 20 4.80 -7.14 5.76
CA GLU A 20 5.75 -6.27 5.08
C GLU A 20 5.94 -6.75 3.64
N LEU A 21 5.86 -5.83 2.68
CA LEU A 21 6.12 -6.10 1.27
C LEU A 21 7.17 -5.13 0.75
N SER A 22 8.12 -5.64 -0.02
CA SER A 22 9.05 -4.81 -0.79
C SER A 22 8.38 -4.15 -1.98
N PHE A 23 8.98 -3.08 -2.51
CA PHE A 23 8.51 -2.42 -3.73
C PHE A 23 8.43 -3.42 -4.88
N ALA A 24 9.46 -4.25 -5.07
CA ALA A 24 9.47 -5.30 -6.08
C ALA A 24 8.30 -6.29 -5.94
N GLU A 25 7.97 -6.73 -4.71
CA GLU A 25 6.81 -7.59 -4.49
C GLU A 25 5.50 -6.90 -4.84
N ILE A 26 5.35 -5.63 -4.47
CA ILE A 26 4.16 -4.83 -4.78
C ILE A 26 4.03 -4.66 -6.29
N GLU A 27 5.11 -4.26 -6.97
CA GLU A 27 5.15 -4.07 -8.42
C GLU A 27 4.82 -5.36 -9.18
N LEU A 28 5.34 -6.50 -8.71
CA LEU A 28 5.02 -7.81 -9.25
C LEU A 28 3.51 -8.13 -9.13
N ARG A 29 2.87 -7.77 -8.01
CA ARG A 29 1.41 -7.96 -7.85
C ARG A 29 0.60 -7.00 -8.70
N LEU A 30 1.06 -5.75 -8.82
CA LEU A 30 0.42 -4.73 -9.63
C LEU A 30 0.66 -4.94 -11.14
N ARG A 31 1.64 -5.78 -11.51
CA ARG A 31 2.21 -5.89 -12.86
C ARG A 31 2.56 -4.52 -13.44
N ALA A 32 3.01 -3.61 -12.58
CA ALA A 32 3.27 -2.22 -12.91
C ALA A 32 4.28 -1.65 -11.92
N MET A 33 5.13 -0.75 -12.40
CA MET A 33 6.08 -0.05 -11.54
C MET A 33 5.37 0.95 -10.62
N LEU A 34 5.89 1.07 -9.41
CA LEU A 34 5.48 2.09 -8.47
C LEU A 34 5.98 3.45 -8.98
N PRO A 35 5.19 4.53 -8.82
CA PRO A 35 5.66 5.85 -9.19
C PRO A 35 6.81 6.28 -8.26
N LYS A 36 7.65 7.21 -8.72
CA LYS A 36 8.74 7.81 -7.90
C LYS A 36 8.26 8.33 -6.53
N GLY A 37 7.00 8.76 -6.43
CA GLY A 37 6.40 9.19 -5.17
C GLY A 37 6.30 8.10 -4.10
N ALA A 38 6.33 6.81 -4.47
CA ALA A 38 6.29 5.70 -3.53
C ALA A 38 7.50 5.66 -2.59
N SER A 39 8.62 6.31 -2.93
CA SER A 39 9.76 6.45 -2.03
C SER A 39 9.49 7.40 -0.85
N LEU A 40 8.38 8.14 -0.86
CA LEU A 40 8.03 9.08 0.21
C LEU A 40 7.04 8.43 1.19
N PRO A 41 7.26 8.52 2.52
CA PRO A 41 6.34 7.99 3.52
C PRO A 41 4.91 8.51 3.36
N GLN A 42 4.76 9.80 3.06
CA GLN A 42 3.47 10.48 2.84
C GLN A 42 2.62 9.88 1.70
N TRP A 43 3.25 9.14 0.78
CA TRP A 43 2.53 8.47 -0.30
C TRP A 43 1.76 7.25 0.19
N TRP A 44 2.25 6.62 1.26
CA TRP A 44 1.67 5.44 1.90
C TRP A 44 0.79 5.81 3.10
N THR A 45 1.21 6.79 3.90
CA THR A 45 0.53 7.17 5.14
C THR A 45 -0.63 8.14 4.91
N ASP A 46 -1.59 8.12 5.83
CA ASP A 46 -2.79 8.96 5.81
C ASP A 46 -2.62 10.33 6.52
N GLU A 47 -1.39 10.72 6.87
CA GLU A 47 -1.10 11.96 7.61
C GLU A 47 -1.33 13.26 6.83
N ALA A 48 -1.55 13.19 5.52
CA ALA A 48 -1.82 14.37 4.69
C ALA A 48 -3.28 14.39 4.21
N GLU A 49 -3.83 15.61 4.09
CA GLU A 49 -5.21 15.86 3.62
C GLU A 49 -5.53 15.02 2.38
N PRO A 50 -6.65 14.27 2.38
CA PRO A 50 -7.00 13.37 1.30
C PRO A 50 -7.28 14.18 0.03
N THR A 51 -6.32 14.20 -0.89
CA THR A 51 -6.57 14.74 -2.22
C THR A 51 -7.40 13.74 -3.04
N PRO A 52 -8.28 14.19 -3.94
CA PRO A 52 -9.14 13.30 -4.76
C PRO A 52 -8.37 12.36 -5.71
N ARG A 53 -7.03 12.36 -5.70
CA ARG A 53 -6.15 11.53 -6.54
C ARG A 53 -5.58 10.30 -5.81
N GLU A 54 -5.93 10.06 -4.54
CA GLU A 54 -5.32 9.00 -3.74
C GLU A 54 -5.97 7.61 -3.93
N VAL A 55 -6.16 7.20 -5.18
CA VAL A 55 -6.75 5.89 -5.56
C VAL A 55 -5.95 4.72 -4.97
N GLN A 56 -4.64 4.90 -4.74
CA GLN A 56 -3.78 3.92 -4.07
C GLN A 56 -4.22 3.67 -2.62
N LYS A 57 -4.50 4.73 -1.86
CA LYS A 57 -4.87 4.62 -0.43
C LYS A 57 -6.19 3.90 -0.26
N GLY A 58 -7.14 4.17 -1.16
CA GLY A 58 -8.41 3.46 -1.21
C GLY A 58 -8.26 1.94 -1.33
N ALA A 59 -7.20 1.43 -2.00
CA ALA A 59 -7.03 0.00 -2.21
C ALA A 59 -6.69 -0.77 -0.93
N TRP A 60 -5.66 -0.36 -0.18
CA TRP A 60 -5.33 -1.04 1.08
C TRP A 60 -6.33 -0.72 2.20
N ARG A 61 -6.91 0.49 2.24
CA ARG A 61 -8.01 0.78 3.17
C ARG A 61 -9.23 -0.12 2.91
N ALA A 62 -9.58 -0.34 1.65
CA ALA A 62 -10.66 -1.29 1.29
C ALA A 62 -10.31 -2.74 1.64
N ALA A 63 -9.03 -3.07 1.82
CA ALA A 63 -8.58 -4.35 2.36
C ALA A 63 -8.60 -4.41 3.90
N GLY A 64 -8.81 -3.28 4.59
CA GLY A 64 -8.74 -3.18 6.04
C GLY A 64 -7.33 -3.00 6.58
N PHE A 65 -6.40 -2.46 5.78
CA PHE A 65 -5.01 -2.23 6.18
C PHE A 65 -4.61 -0.75 6.02
N ASP A 66 -3.81 -0.26 6.96
CA ASP A 66 -3.03 0.97 6.84
C ASP A 66 -1.63 0.64 6.29
N ALA A 67 -1.05 1.52 5.48
CA ALA A 67 0.27 1.34 4.90
C ALA A 67 1.26 2.36 5.50
N CYS A 68 2.47 1.90 5.81
CA CYS A 68 3.55 2.75 6.30
C CYS A 68 4.87 2.34 5.65
N LEU A 69 5.59 3.29 5.07
CA LEU A 69 6.92 3.05 4.51
C LEU A 69 7.93 2.81 5.63
N ILE A 70 8.78 1.80 5.47
CA ILE A 70 9.86 1.53 6.42
C ILE A 70 11.06 2.41 6.02
N PRO A 71 11.48 3.37 6.87
CA PRO A 71 12.57 4.28 6.52
C PRO A 71 13.88 3.50 6.29
N GLY A 72 14.62 3.89 5.26
CA GLY A 72 15.88 3.23 4.87
C GLY A 72 15.70 1.85 4.22
N LYS A 73 14.46 1.42 3.93
CA LYS A 73 14.17 0.19 3.21
C LYS A 73 13.10 0.45 2.14
N GLU A 74 13.24 -0.15 0.96
CA GLU A 74 12.20 -0.12 -0.09
C GLU A 74 11.07 -1.10 0.25
N ARG A 75 10.53 -0.99 1.47
CA ARG A 75 9.53 -1.91 2.03
C ARG A 75 8.43 -1.13 2.71
N VAL A 76 7.21 -1.64 2.59
CA VAL A 76 6.01 -1.06 3.15
C VAL A 76 5.42 -2.06 4.13
N ARG A 77 5.12 -1.58 5.32
CA ARG A 77 4.39 -2.32 6.33
C ARG A 77 2.90 -2.02 6.19
N PHE A 78 2.13 -3.07 5.91
CA PHE A 78 0.68 -3.05 5.95
C PHE A 78 0.22 -3.57 7.30
N LYS A 79 -0.49 -2.76 8.09
CA LYS A 79 -1.03 -3.13 9.40
C LYS A 79 -2.55 -3.14 9.34
N ARG A 80 -3.22 -4.16 9.87
CA ARG A 80 -4.67 -4.19 9.94
C ARG A 80 -5.19 -3.01 10.77
N ARG A 81 -6.19 -2.31 10.23
CA ARG A 81 -7.06 -1.45 11.04
C ARG A 81 -7.90 -2.36 11.92
N ARG A 82 -7.88 -2.10 13.23
CA ARG A 82 -8.88 -2.61 14.16
C ARG A 82 -10.04 -1.64 14.26
#